data_AF-A0A0F9TEF0-F1
#
_entry.id   AF-A0A0F9TEF0-F1
#
_cell.length_a   1.000
_cell.length_b   1.000
_cell.length_c   1.000
_cell.angle_alpha   90.00
_cell.angle_beta   90.00
_cell.angle_gamma   90.00
#
_symmetry.space_group_name_H-M   'P 1'
#
loop_
_entity.id
_entity.type
_entity.pdbx_description
1 polymer ?
#
loop_
_entity_poly.entity_id
_entity_poly.type
_entity_poly.pdbx_seq_one_letter_code
_entity_poly.pdbx_strand_id
1 'polypeptide(L)' 'MTGAYLRVKREQTWKAIEVEYLTDEERSTFFLDRSPEELVRWLNLVCKAVKGKEARTDES' A
#
# COMPACT_ATOMS: atom_id res chain seq x y z
N MET A 1 7.26 -0.10 -15.32
CA MET A 1 7.13 0.90 -14.24
C MET A 1 6.53 0.20 -13.04
N THR A 2 7.23 0.15 -11.92
CA THR A 2 6.72 -0.41 -10.65
C THR A 2 6.56 0.72 -9.64
N GLY A 3 5.39 1.35 -9.66
CA GLY A 3 4.95 2.31 -8.63
C GLY A 3 4.24 1.59 -7.50
N ALA A 4 4.33 2.11 -6.27
CA ALA A 4 3.56 1.63 -5.13
C ALA A 4 2.25 2.40 -5.04
N TYR A 5 1.12 1.70 -4.97
CA TYR A 5 -0.22 2.30 -4.94
C TYR A 5 -0.95 1.97 -3.63
N LEU A 6 -1.63 2.96 -3.06
CA LEU A 6 -2.57 2.79 -1.94
C LEU A 6 -3.99 3.15 -2.37
N ARG A 7 -4.98 2.47 -1.77
CA ARG A 7 -6.38 2.85 -1.91
C ARG A 7 -6.72 3.89 -0.87
N VAL A 8 -7.07 5.08 -1.32
CA VAL A 8 -7.48 6.21 -0.47
C VAL A 8 -8.92 6.60 -0.81
N LYS A 9 -9.70 6.95 0.21
CA LYS A 9 -11.08 7.43 0.03
C LYS A 9 -11.06 8.95 -0.16
N ARG A 10 -11.36 9.42 -1.38
CA ARG A 10 -11.54 10.84 -1.72
C ARG A 10 -12.95 11.05 -2.25
N GLU A 11 -13.64 12.09 -1.78
CA GLU A 11 -14.97 12.47 -2.31
C GLU A 11 -15.95 11.26 -2.33
N GLN A 12 -15.97 10.47 -1.27
CA GLN A 12 -16.74 9.23 -1.14
C GLN A 12 -16.36 8.06 -2.08
N THR A 13 -15.32 8.20 -2.89
CA THR A 13 -14.84 7.15 -3.80
C THR A 13 -13.46 6.64 -3.39
N TRP A 14 -13.25 5.32 -3.51
CA TRP A 14 -11.95 4.71 -3.29
C TRP A 14 -11.12 4.77 -4.57
N LYS A 15 -10.06 5.58 -4.58
CA LYS A 15 -9.14 5.76 -5.71
C LYS A 15 -7.82 5.06 -5.41
N ALA A 16 -7.19 4.45 -6.43
CA ALA A 16 -5.82 3.97 -6.34
C ALA A 16 -4.89 5.15 -6.62
N ILE A 17 -4.02 5.46 -5.67
CA ILE A 17 -3.15 6.63 -5.72
C ILE A 17 -1.72 6.15 -5.51
N GLU A 18 -0.80 6.60 -6.37
CA GLU A 18 0.61 6.31 -6.19
C GLU A 18 1.11 7.00 -4.91
N VAL A 19 1.94 6.32 -4.13
CA VAL A 19 2.40 6.81 -2.82
C VAL A 19 3.04 8.21 -2.93
N GLU A 20 3.70 8.53 -4.04
CA GLU A 20 4.28 9.85 -4.30
C GLU A 20 3.23 10.99 -4.41
N TYR A 21 1.99 10.67 -4.79
CA TYR A 21 0.89 11.64 -4.96
C TYR A 21 -0.05 11.73 -3.74
N LEU A 22 0.31 11.11 -2.61
CA LEU A 22 -0.43 11.30 -1.36
C LEU A 22 -0.19 12.71 -0.80
N THR A 23 -1.24 13.32 -0.24
CA THR A 23 -1.10 14.59 0.50
C THR A 23 -0.35 14.38 1.82
N ASP A 24 0.17 15.44 2.40
CA ASP A 24 0.85 15.34 3.69
C ASP A 24 -0.08 14.89 4.81
N GLU A 25 -1.36 15.26 4.80
CA GLU A 25 -2.35 14.75 5.76
C GLU A 25 -2.62 13.25 5.55
N GLU A 26 -2.71 12.79 4.30
CA GLU A 26 -2.88 11.36 3.99
C GLU A 26 -1.65 10.58 4.48
N ARG A 27 -0.43 11.04 4.16
CA ARG A 27 0.81 10.43 4.65
C ARG A 27 0.85 10.41 6.18
N SER A 28 0.43 11.50 6.82
CA SER A 28 0.39 11.58 8.27
C SER A 28 -0.55 10.54 8.86
N THR A 29 -1.77 10.45 8.32
CA THR A 29 -2.81 9.51 8.73
C THR A 29 -2.36 8.05 8.56
N PHE A 30 -1.66 7.74 7.46
CA PHE A 30 -1.24 6.38 7.17
C PHE A 30 0.08 5.99 7.86
N PHE A 31 0.99 6.95 8.10
CA PHE A 31 2.37 6.64 8.46
C PHE A 31 2.93 7.37 9.69
N LEU A 32 2.53 8.63 9.99
CA LEU A 32 3.22 9.41 11.05
C LEU A 32 2.97 8.89 12.46
N ASP A 33 1.76 8.43 12.76
CA ASP A 33 1.40 7.94 14.11
C ASP A 33 1.75 6.45 14.32
N ARG A 34 2.42 5.83 13.35
CA ARG A 34 2.75 4.40 13.37
C ARG A 34 4.18 4.18 13.84
N SER A 35 4.36 3.20 14.73
CA SER A 35 5.71 2.83 15.13
C SER A 35 6.47 2.21 13.95
N PRO A 36 7.80 2.32 13.90
CA PRO A 36 8.61 1.69 12.86
C PRO A 36 8.32 0.18 12.70
N GLU A 37 8.04 -0.52 13.81
CA GLU A 37 7.69 -1.95 13.81
C GLU A 37 6.38 -2.23 13.08
N GLU A 38 5.37 -1.37 13.25
CA GLU A 38 4.10 -1.49 12.53
C GLU A 38 4.29 -1.30 11.02
N LEU A 39 5.10 -0.32 10.62
CA LEU A 39 5.43 -0.07 9.22
C LEU A 39 6.16 -1.26 8.57
N VAL A 40 7.15 -1.83 9.28
CA VAL A 40 7.88 -3.03 8.84
C VAL A 40 6.93 -4.23 8.74
N ARG A 41 6.00 -4.39 9.67
CA ARG A 41 5.00 -5.47 9.61
C ARG A 41 4.08 -5.33 8.40
N TRP A 42 3.61 -4.11 8.10
CA TRP A 42 2.83 -3.84 6.89
C TRP A 42 3.60 -4.14 5.61
N LEU A 43 4.85 -3.70 5.51
CA LEU A 43 5.71 -4.00 4.37
C LEU A 43 5.85 -5.52 4.17
N ASN A 44 6.09 -6.27 5.25
CA ASN A 44 6.18 -7.73 5.19
C ASN A 44 4.88 -8.39 4.71
N LEU A 45 3.70 -7.89 5.13
CA LEU A 45 2.41 -8.39 4.66
C LEU A 45 2.23 -8.13 3.16
N VAL A 46 2.57 -6.93 2.69
CA VAL A 46 2.52 -6.57 1.26
C VAL A 46 3.46 -7.45 0.46
N CYS A 47 4.72 -7.60 0.86
CA CYS A 47 5.69 -8.45 0.17
C CYS A 47 5.25 -9.92 0.10
N LYS A 48 4.63 -10.45 1.17
CA LYS A 48 4.06 -11.81 1.16
C LYS A 48 2.88 -11.93 0.20
N ALA A 49 1.98 -10.94 0.17
CA ALA A 49 0.84 -10.93 -0.73
C ALA A 49 1.25 -10.85 -2.20
N VAL A 50 2.31 -10.09 -2.51
CA VAL A 50 2.88 -10.01 -3.87
C VAL A 50 3.50 -11.37 -4.26
N LYS A 51 4.37 -11.94 -3.43
CA LYS A 51 4.96 -13.28 -3.68
C LYS A 51 3.90 -14.38 -3.82
N GLY A 52 2.85 -14.35 -3.01
CA GLY A 52 1.77 -15.32 -3.06
C GLY A 52 0.86 -15.19 -4.29
N LYS A 53 0.82 -14.01 -4.93
CA LYS A 53 0.09 -13.80 -6.19
C LYS A 53 0.88 -14.30 -7.40
N GLU A 54 2.20 -14.14 -7.42
CA GLU A 54 3.04 -14.70 -8.50
C GLU A 54 2.88 -16.23 -8.61
N ALA A 55 2.84 -16.93 -7.48
CA ALA A 55 2.68 -18.40 -7.45
C ALA A 55 1.34 -18.94 -7.98
N ARG A 56 0.32 -18.09 -8.21
CA ARG A 56 -1.01 -18.52 -8.71
C ARG A 56 -1.23 -18.22 -10.19
N THR A 57 -0.25 -17.65 -10.88
CA THR A 57 -0.42 -17.21 -12.28
C THR A 57 0.18 -18.19 -13.29
N ASP A 58 0.83 -19.27 -12.82
CA ASP A 58 1.40 -20.35 -13.65
C ASP A 58 0.48 -21.58 -13.82
N GLU A 59 -0.73 -21.56 -13.25
CA GLU A 59 -1.73 -22.63 -13.41
C GLU A 59 -2.98 -22.08 -14.16
N SER A 60 -2.85 -21.78 -15.46
CA SER A 60 -3.98 -21.58 -16.39
C SER A 60 -3.56 -21.79 -17.84
#